data_AF-H0QYJ9-F1
#
_entry.id   AF-H0QYJ9-F1
#
_cell.length_a   1.000
_cell.length_b   1.000
_cell.length_c   1.000
_cell.angle_alpha   90.00
_cell.angle_beta   90.00
_cell.angle_gamma   90.00
#
_symmetry.space_group_name_H-M   'P 1'
#
loop_
_entity.id
_entity.type
_entity.pdbx_description
1 polymer ?
#
loop_
_entity_poly.entity_id
_entity_poly.type
_entity_poly.pdbx_seq_one_letter_code
_entity_poly.pdbx_strand_id
1 'polypeptide(L)'
;MTPSGNGYDVRLSVNGECRKIHVDKVISEGVRSNNGDQNIASVIEAAMLQYKGERISCGDFAFNSQYDITNHKSKTVKGWEMMNELTSDPNRTNASIANGTSIVIETTDKKDYNPITTAISTPSGISRGLDFQIVPHHAYTVTNVQADGIWVANPWGNGSYTHNGSIVDTGDQFWIPKDKIPLYFNDAAISAPIGEMTCVK
;
A
#
# COMPACT_ATOMS: atom_id res chain seq x y z
N MET A 1 -8.77 1.11 -16.36
CA MET A 1 -8.13 0.20 -17.33
C MET A 1 -9.21 -0.44 -18.17
N THR A 2 -9.02 -0.56 -19.48
CA THR A 2 -10.01 -1.19 -20.39
C THR A 2 -9.32 -2.13 -21.37
N PRO A 3 -9.85 -3.34 -21.64
CA PRO A 3 -9.33 -4.18 -22.71
C PRO A 3 -9.30 -3.43 -24.05
N SER A 4 -8.25 -3.63 -24.85
CA SER A 4 -8.04 -2.96 -26.14
C SER A 4 -7.17 -3.87 -27.01
N GLY A 5 -7.64 -4.31 -28.18
CA GLY A 5 -6.87 -5.22 -29.05
C GLY A 5 -6.30 -6.44 -28.30
N ASN A 6 -4.98 -6.63 -28.39
CA ASN A 6 -4.25 -7.71 -27.70
C ASN A 6 -3.79 -7.34 -26.28
N GLY A 7 -4.27 -6.24 -25.70
CA GLY A 7 -3.77 -5.67 -24.46
C GLY A 7 -4.79 -4.85 -23.69
N TYR A 8 -4.29 -3.86 -22.93
CA TYR A 8 -5.08 -3.00 -22.06
C TYR A 8 -4.69 -1.53 -22.24
N ASP A 9 -5.69 -0.66 -22.25
CA ASP A 9 -5.48 0.77 -22.10
C ASP A 9 -5.50 1.13 -20.61
N VAL A 10 -4.39 1.72 -20.13
CA VAL A 10 -4.22 2.26 -18.78
C VAL A 10 -4.22 3.79 -18.86
N ARG A 11 -4.88 4.45 -17.91
CA ARG A 11 -4.82 5.91 -17.76
C ARG A 11 -3.91 6.24 -16.58
N LEU A 12 -2.84 6.99 -16.83
CA LEU A 12 -1.92 7.49 -15.80
C LEU A 12 -1.83 9.01 -15.91
N SER A 13 -1.63 9.68 -14.77
CA SER A 13 -1.21 11.06 -14.74
C SER A 13 0.20 11.16 -15.24
N VAL A 14 0.41 12.06 -16.19
CA VAL A 14 1.75 12.51 -16.47
C VAL A 14 1.83 14.00 -16.70
N ASN A 15 2.73 14.63 -15.94
CA ASN A 15 2.89 16.08 -15.89
C ASN A 15 1.54 16.79 -15.62
N GLY A 16 0.67 16.15 -14.83
CA GLY A 16 -0.65 16.67 -14.50
C GLY A 16 -1.77 16.35 -15.49
N GLU A 17 -1.49 15.62 -16.58
CA GLU A 17 -2.47 15.24 -17.59
C GLU A 17 -2.75 13.73 -17.56
N CYS A 18 -4.03 13.34 -17.61
CA CYS A 18 -4.39 11.92 -17.73
C CYS A 18 -4.16 11.43 -19.16
N ARG A 19 -3.12 10.62 -19.34
CA ARG A 19 -2.74 10.04 -20.62
C ARG A 19 -3.13 8.58 -20.68
N LYS A 20 -3.61 8.17 -21.85
CA LYS A 20 -3.86 6.78 -22.18
C LYS A 20 -2.57 6.13 -22.65
N ILE A 21 -2.22 5.00 -22.07
CA ILE A 21 -1.06 4.17 -22.39
C ILE A 21 -1.56 2.78 -22.73
N HIS A 22 -1.20 2.30 -23.92
CA HIS A 22 -1.58 0.97 -24.37
C HIS A 22 -0.51 -0.06 -23.99
N VAL A 23 -0.89 -1.07 -23.21
CA VAL A 23 -0.01 -2.13 -22.74
C VAL A 23 -0.42 -3.44 -23.38
N ASP A 24 0.39 -3.92 -24.32
CA ASP A 24 0.24 -5.21 -25.00
C ASP A 24 1.18 -6.30 -24.43
N LYS A 25 2.17 -5.89 -23.63
CA LYS A 25 3.12 -6.76 -22.92
C LYS A 25 3.47 -6.18 -21.56
N VAL A 26 3.62 -7.06 -20.58
CA VAL A 26 4.13 -6.69 -19.25
C VAL A 26 5.57 -7.12 -19.05
N ILE A 27 6.21 -6.60 -18.00
CA ILE A 27 7.60 -6.91 -17.65
C ILE A 27 7.68 -8.36 -17.17
N SER A 28 8.64 -9.13 -17.69
CA SER A 28 8.87 -10.54 -17.34
C SER A 28 9.21 -10.73 -15.85
N GLU A 29 10.01 -9.82 -15.31
CA GLU A 29 10.42 -9.76 -13.89
C GLU A 29 9.62 -8.70 -13.09
N GLY A 30 8.45 -8.33 -13.62
CA GLY A 30 7.53 -7.37 -12.99
C GLY A 30 6.81 -7.94 -11.78
N VAL A 31 6.00 -7.11 -11.12
CA VAL A 31 5.09 -7.51 -10.04
C VAL A 31 4.19 -8.67 -10.47
N ARG A 32 3.89 -9.57 -9.54
CA ARG A 32 3.08 -10.79 -9.74
C ARG A 32 2.11 -11.00 -8.59
N SER A 33 1.12 -11.86 -8.80
CA SER A 33 0.33 -12.42 -7.70
C SER A 33 1.17 -13.39 -6.87
N ASN A 34 0.65 -13.81 -5.71
CA ASN A 34 1.30 -14.83 -4.88
C ASN A 34 1.53 -16.16 -5.62
N ASN A 35 0.73 -16.46 -6.65
CA ASN A 35 0.88 -17.67 -7.46
C ASN A 35 1.89 -17.49 -8.62
N GLY A 36 2.54 -16.32 -8.73
CA GLY A 36 3.49 -16.01 -9.80
C GLY A 36 2.84 -15.49 -11.09
N ASP A 37 1.52 -15.31 -11.11
CA ASP A 37 0.78 -14.89 -12.30
C ASP A 37 0.84 -13.37 -12.52
N GLN A 38 0.77 -12.97 -13.79
CA GLN A 38 0.57 -11.57 -14.18
C GLN A 38 -0.83 -11.11 -13.76
N ASN A 39 -0.95 -9.87 -13.29
CA ASN A 39 -2.20 -9.29 -12.82
C ASN A 39 -2.31 -7.81 -13.20
N ILE A 40 -3.35 -7.14 -12.70
CA ILE A 40 -3.57 -5.71 -12.97
C ILE A 40 -2.38 -4.82 -12.56
N ALA A 41 -1.70 -5.16 -11.46
CA ALA A 41 -0.50 -4.44 -11.03
C ALA A 41 0.65 -4.63 -12.03
N SER A 42 0.79 -5.82 -12.64
CA SER A 42 1.78 -6.06 -13.71
C SER A 42 1.55 -5.17 -14.92
N VAL A 43 0.29 -4.92 -15.28
CA VAL A 43 -0.09 -4.04 -16.39
C VAL A 43 0.19 -2.57 -16.05
N ILE A 44 -0.13 -2.14 -14.82
CA ILE A 44 0.14 -0.77 -14.36
C ILE A 44 1.64 -0.49 -14.28
N GLU A 45 2.43 -1.42 -13.74
CA GLU A 45 3.90 -1.30 -13.68
C GLU A 45 4.50 -1.18 -15.10
N ALA A 46 4.00 -1.97 -16.05
CA ALA A 46 4.41 -1.88 -17.45
C ALA A 46 4.04 -0.53 -18.09
N ALA A 47 2.83 -0.02 -17.84
CA ALA A 47 2.41 1.31 -18.32
C ALA A 47 3.32 2.42 -17.75
N MET A 48 3.67 2.35 -16.47
CA MET A 48 4.57 3.30 -15.82
C MET A 48 5.97 3.26 -16.44
N LEU A 49 6.53 2.05 -16.66
CA LEU A 49 7.84 1.89 -17.31
C LEU A 49 7.85 2.45 -18.73
N GLN A 50 6.85 2.10 -19.55
CA GLN A 50 6.77 2.55 -20.94
C GLN A 50 6.74 4.08 -21.05
N TYR A 51 6.05 4.74 -20.12
CA TYR A 51 5.92 6.18 -20.15
C TYR A 51 7.11 6.90 -19.51
N LYS A 52 7.50 6.53 -18.29
CA LYS A 52 8.53 7.24 -17.52
C LYS A 52 9.95 6.89 -17.97
N GLY A 53 10.12 5.81 -18.75
CA GLY A 53 11.44 5.31 -19.14
C GLY A 53 12.19 4.61 -18.01
N GLU A 54 11.61 4.60 -16.80
CA GLU A 54 12.19 4.02 -15.61
C GLU A 54 11.16 3.11 -14.95
N ARG A 55 11.62 1.97 -14.43
CA ARG A 55 10.81 1.16 -13.53
C ARG A 55 10.58 2.01 -12.28
N ILE A 56 9.41 1.90 -11.64
CA ILE A 56 9.15 2.53 -10.33
C ILE A 56 10.36 2.22 -9.44
N SER A 57 11.20 3.23 -9.20
CA SER A 57 12.51 2.99 -8.62
C SER A 57 12.35 2.55 -7.17
N CYS A 58 13.24 1.67 -6.71
CA CYS A 58 13.32 1.30 -5.31
C CYS A 58 13.60 2.56 -4.47
N GLY A 59 12.61 3.02 -3.70
CA GLY A 59 12.78 4.13 -2.74
C GLY A 59 11.99 5.40 -3.04
N ASP A 60 11.10 5.42 -4.04
CA ASP A 60 10.18 6.55 -4.19
C ASP A 60 9.01 6.45 -3.18
N PHE A 61 8.63 7.58 -2.59
CA PHE A 61 7.60 7.59 -1.56
C PHE A 61 6.20 7.47 -2.20
N ALA A 62 5.31 6.72 -1.55
CA ALA A 62 4.01 6.30 -2.09
C ALA A 62 3.13 7.45 -2.63
N PHE A 63 3.30 8.68 -2.14
CA PHE A 63 2.55 9.83 -2.64
C PHE A 63 2.83 10.14 -4.12
N ASN A 64 4.06 9.92 -4.61
CA ASN A 64 4.40 10.15 -6.02
C ASN A 64 3.68 9.15 -6.91
N SER A 65 3.71 7.87 -6.54
CA SER A 65 2.97 6.81 -7.24
C SER A 65 1.45 7.01 -7.16
N GLN A 66 0.93 7.47 -6.03
CA GLN A 66 -0.49 7.84 -5.91
C GLN A 66 -0.84 9.01 -6.83
N TYR A 67 0.02 10.02 -6.97
CA TYR A 67 -0.19 11.10 -7.92
C TYR A 67 -0.18 10.60 -9.37
N ASP A 68 0.76 9.72 -9.73
CA ASP A 68 0.82 9.12 -11.07
C ASP A 68 -0.43 8.31 -11.42
N ILE A 69 -1.03 7.63 -10.44
CA ILE A 69 -2.24 6.82 -10.67
C ILE A 69 -3.50 7.68 -10.69
N THR A 70 -3.58 8.68 -9.81
CA THR A 70 -4.84 9.39 -9.54
C THR A 70 -4.95 10.76 -10.19
N ASN A 71 -3.81 11.34 -10.59
CA ASN A 71 -3.61 12.76 -10.92
C ASN A 71 -4.03 13.71 -9.78
N HIS A 72 -4.00 13.24 -8.55
CA HIS A 72 -4.32 14.03 -7.38
C HIS A 72 -3.18 13.94 -6.38
N LYS A 73 -2.76 15.09 -5.86
CA LYS A 73 -1.70 15.10 -4.84
C LYS A 73 -2.24 14.48 -3.56
N SER A 74 -1.48 13.57 -2.97
CA SER A 74 -1.82 12.99 -1.68
C SER A 74 -1.53 13.98 -0.55
N LYS A 75 -2.35 13.92 0.50
CA LYS A 75 -2.02 14.55 1.78
C LYS A 75 -0.92 13.72 2.43
N THR A 76 0.19 14.36 2.78
CA THR A 76 1.28 13.73 3.55
C THR A 76 1.16 14.12 5.01
N VAL A 77 1.21 13.15 5.91
CA VAL A 77 1.11 13.36 7.36
C VAL A 77 2.24 12.61 8.05
N LYS A 78 2.90 13.22 9.04
CA LYS A 78 4.13 12.67 9.63
C LYS A 78 4.00 12.36 11.11
N GLY A 79 4.79 11.40 11.59
CA GLY A 79 5.03 11.10 13.00
C GLY A 79 3.75 10.97 13.84
N TRP A 80 3.67 11.71 14.94
CA TRP A 80 2.54 11.67 15.86
C TRP A 80 1.24 12.25 15.26
N GLU A 81 1.34 13.14 14.29
CA GLU A 81 0.16 13.67 13.60
C GLU A 81 -0.52 12.58 12.76
N MET A 82 0.25 11.69 12.14
CA MET A 82 -0.28 10.55 11.39
C MET A 82 -1.13 9.64 12.29
N MET A 83 -0.63 9.32 13.49
CA MET A 83 -1.40 8.54 14.47
C MET A 83 -2.78 9.17 14.73
N ASN A 84 -2.82 10.48 14.96
CA ASN A 84 -4.07 11.20 15.24
C ASN A 84 -4.96 11.31 14.00
N GLU A 85 -4.40 11.61 12.83
CA GLU A 85 -5.14 11.69 11.57
C GLU A 85 -5.88 10.39 11.27
N LEU A 86 -5.20 9.25 11.48
CA LEU A 86 -5.79 7.94 11.21
C LEU A 86 -6.84 7.57 12.25
N THR A 87 -6.52 7.70 13.54
CA THR A 87 -7.27 7.06 14.64
C THR A 87 -8.23 7.98 15.42
N SER A 88 -8.22 9.29 15.21
CA SER A 88 -9.09 10.22 15.96
C SER A 88 -10.58 10.07 15.60
N ASP A 89 -10.87 9.76 14.34
CA ASP A 89 -12.21 9.43 13.86
C ASP A 89 -12.14 8.20 12.94
N PRO A 90 -12.12 6.98 13.53
CA PRO A 90 -11.98 5.74 12.77
C PRO A 90 -13.13 5.53 11.77
N ASN A 91 -14.34 5.98 12.11
CA ASN A 91 -15.50 5.83 11.24
C ASN A 91 -15.34 6.66 9.96
N ARG A 92 -14.90 7.92 10.10
CA ARG A 92 -14.58 8.77 8.95
C ARG A 92 -13.45 8.18 8.11
N THR A 93 -12.36 7.76 8.74
CA THR A 93 -11.20 7.19 8.03
C THR A 93 -11.59 5.93 7.26
N ASN A 94 -12.33 5.01 7.89
CA ASN A 94 -12.82 3.80 7.23
C ASN A 94 -13.82 4.09 6.12
N ALA A 95 -14.71 5.09 6.28
CA ALA A 95 -15.61 5.52 5.22
C ALA A 95 -14.84 6.09 4.01
N SER A 96 -13.75 6.84 4.23
CA SER A 96 -12.87 7.30 3.16
C SER A 96 -12.19 6.12 2.44
N ILE A 97 -11.66 5.14 3.18
CA ILE A 97 -11.08 3.92 2.60
C ILE A 97 -12.12 3.18 1.74
N ALA A 98 -13.34 3.01 2.25
CA ALA A 98 -14.44 2.37 1.52
C ALA A 98 -14.83 3.14 0.25
N ASN A 99 -14.65 4.47 0.24
CA ASN A 99 -14.83 5.33 -0.93
C ASN A 99 -13.59 5.40 -1.84
N GLY A 100 -12.63 4.50 -1.66
CA GLY A 100 -11.47 4.34 -2.54
C GLY A 100 -10.29 5.27 -2.23
N THR A 101 -10.25 5.92 -1.06
CA THR A 101 -9.03 6.55 -0.56
C THR A 101 -8.00 5.48 -0.23
N SER A 102 -6.80 5.58 -0.82
CA SER A 102 -5.64 4.78 -0.44
C SER A 102 -4.84 5.51 0.64
N ILE A 103 -4.56 4.82 1.74
CA ILE A 103 -3.69 5.28 2.81
C ILE A 103 -2.48 4.35 2.85
N VAL A 104 -1.30 4.89 2.57
CA VAL A 104 -0.04 4.14 2.59
C VAL A 104 0.87 4.72 3.66
N ILE A 105 1.44 3.88 4.52
CA ILE A 105 2.40 4.25 5.56
C ILE A 105 3.75 3.63 5.27
N GLU A 106 4.83 4.31 5.61
CA GLU A 106 6.19 3.84 5.27
C GLU A 106 7.16 3.81 6.45
N THR A 107 8.21 3.01 6.29
CA THR A 107 9.24 2.77 7.31
C THR A 107 10.60 3.43 7.01
N THR A 108 10.67 4.30 5.98
CA THR A 108 11.88 4.78 5.28
C THR A 108 13.00 5.38 6.15
N ASP A 109 12.69 6.05 7.26
CA ASP A 109 13.67 6.71 8.14
C ASP A 109 13.80 6.09 9.56
N LYS A 110 13.16 4.93 9.82
CA LYS A 110 13.31 4.28 11.13
C LYS A 110 14.61 3.48 11.20
N LYS A 111 15.22 3.42 12.38
CA LYS A 111 16.48 2.69 12.61
C LYS A 111 16.32 1.46 13.50
N ASP A 112 15.28 1.46 14.35
CA ASP A 112 14.96 0.35 15.24
C ASP A 112 13.72 -0.37 14.73
N TYR A 113 13.93 -1.61 14.27
CA TYR A 113 12.88 -2.50 13.77
C TYR A 113 12.76 -3.71 14.68
N ASN A 114 12.59 -3.48 15.98
CA ASN A 114 12.29 -4.60 16.87
C ASN A 114 10.99 -5.28 16.42
N PRO A 115 10.90 -6.62 16.49
CA PRO A 115 9.65 -7.31 16.23
C PRO A 115 8.53 -6.74 17.08
N ILE A 116 7.34 -6.62 16.50
CA ILE A 116 6.13 -6.29 17.24
C ILE A 116 5.32 -7.57 17.49
N THR A 117 5.04 -7.86 18.75
CA THR A 117 4.05 -8.88 19.10
C THR A 117 2.66 -8.33 18.83
N THR A 118 1.94 -8.91 17.86
CA THR A 118 0.68 -8.35 17.37
C THR A 118 -0.36 -9.42 16.97
N ALA A 119 -1.51 -8.94 16.50
CA ALA A 119 -2.55 -9.74 15.88
C ALA A 119 -2.39 -9.77 14.35
N ILE A 120 -2.67 -10.91 13.73
CA ILE A 120 -2.54 -11.14 12.28
C ILE A 120 -3.84 -11.74 11.77
N SER A 121 -4.34 -11.19 10.67
CA SER A 121 -5.45 -11.75 9.91
C SER A 121 -4.95 -12.93 9.08
N THR A 122 -5.47 -14.12 9.35
CA THR A 122 -5.15 -15.36 8.62
C THR A 122 -6.41 -15.88 7.92
N PRO A 123 -6.29 -16.81 6.96
CA PRO A 123 -7.47 -17.45 6.36
C PRO A 123 -8.40 -18.13 7.39
N SER A 124 -7.85 -18.55 8.54
CA SER A 124 -8.61 -19.19 9.63
C SER A 124 -9.21 -18.20 10.65
N GLY A 125 -8.97 -16.90 10.48
CA GLY A 125 -9.38 -15.84 11.41
C GLY A 125 -8.20 -15.07 11.99
N ILE A 126 -8.42 -14.39 13.12
CA ILE A 126 -7.41 -13.56 13.76
C ILE A 126 -6.54 -14.40 14.70
N SER A 127 -5.24 -14.51 14.39
CA SER A 127 -4.22 -15.03 15.29
C SER A 127 -3.62 -13.90 16.13
N ARG A 128 -3.26 -14.16 17.39
CA ARG A 128 -2.74 -13.15 18.32
C ARG A 128 -1.46 -13.61 19.00
N GLY A 129 -0.63 -12.66 19.45
CA GLY A 129 0.60 -12.97 20.18
C GLY A 129 1.73 -13.45 19.26
N LEU A 130 1.72 -13.00 18.01
CA LEU A 130 2.69 -13.38 16.98
C LEU A 130 3.70 -12.26 16.81
N ASP A 131 4.98 -12.61 16.72
CA ASP A 131 6.05 -11.64 16.50
C ASP A 131 6.17 -11.37 15.00
N PHE A 132 5.96 -10.11 14.64
CA PHE A 132 6.08 -9.63 13.27
C PHE A 132 7.27 -8.70 13.13
N GLN A 133 8.14 -9.01 12.17
CA GLN A 133 9.25 -8.16 11.80
C GLN A 133 8.78 -7.14 10.77
N ILE A 134 8.71 -5.87 11.18
CA ILE A 134 8.45 -4.77 10.25
C ILE A 134 9.66 -4.62 9.33
N VAL A 135 9.41 -4.69 8.03
CA VAL A 135 10.42 -4.53 6.98
C VAL A 135 10.89 -3.07 6.90
N PRO A 136 12.19 -2.80 6.93
CA PRO A 136 12.76 -1.48 6.74
C PRO A 136 12.61 -0.98 5.30
N HIS A 137 12.57 0.34 5.10
CA HIS A 137 12.40 0.97 3.78
C HIS A 137 11.26 0.37 2.95
N HIS A 138 10.13 0.13 3.61
CA HIS A 138 8.98 -0.57 3.04
C HIS A 138 7.68 0.19 3.29
N ALA A 139 6.73 0.01 2.38
CA ALA A 139 5.42 0.63 2.44
C ALA A 139 4.33 -0.40 2.76
N TYR A 140 3.33 0.01 3.52
CA TYR A 140 2.19 -0.81 3.92
C TYR A 140 0.90 -0.03 3.67
N THR A 141 -0.16 -0.73 3.27
CA THR A 141 -1.47 -0.12 3.05
C THR A 141 -2.32 -0.26 4.30
N VAL A 142 -2.89 0.84 4.80
CA VAL A 142 -3.89 0.78 5.89
C VAL A 142 -5.21 0.27 5.31
N THR A 143 -5.72 -0.81 5.88
CA THR A 143 -6.93 -1.49 5.39
C THR A 143 -8.15 -1.24 6.26
N ASN A 144 -7.94 -1.02 7.57
CA ASN A 144 -9.00 -0.74 8.54
C ASN A 144 -8.42 -0.01 9.75
N VAL A 145 -9.20 0.86 10.37
CA VAL A 145 -8.81 1.68 11.52
C VAL A 145 -9.79 1.51 12.68
N GLN A 146 -9.27 1.47 13.90
CA GLN A 146 -10.06 1.60 15.12
C GLN A 146 -9.43 2.68 16.01
N ALA A 147 -10.10 3.02 17.11
CA ALA A 147 -9.64 4.10 17.99
C ALA A 147 -8.29 3.79 18.66
N ASP A 148 -7.96 2.51 18.81
CA ASP A 148 -6.77 1.98 19.48
C ASP A 148 -5.72 1.43 18.52
N GLY A 149 -5.89 1.53 17.20
CA GLY A 149 -4.87 1.11 16.23
C GLY A 149 -5.37 0.93 14.80
N ILE A 150 -4.55 0.29 13.98
CA ILE A 150 -4.79 0.10 12.55
C ILE A 150 -4.47 -1.33 12.11
N TRP A 151 -5.22 -1.83 11.13
CA TRP A 151 -4.83 -2.98 10.32
C TRP A 151 -4.08 -2.50 9.09
N VAL A 152 -3.00 -3.19 8.77
CA VAL A 152 -2.15 -2.87 7.62
C VAL A 152 -1.83 -4.12 6.81
N ALA A 153 -1.80 -3.99 5.50
CA ALA A 153 -1.44 -5.04 4.56
C ALA A 153 0.01 -4.85 4.07
N ASN A 154 0.75 -5.94 4.00
CA ASN A 154 2.07 -5.98 3.36
C ASN A 154 1.88 -6.17 1.84
N PRO A 155 2.40 -5.29 0.98
CA PRO A 155 2.29 -5.44 -0.47
C PRO A 155 3.07 -6.65 -1.03
N TRP A 156 4.01 -7.23 -0.29
CA TRP A 156 4.60 -8.53 -0.63
C TRP A 156 3.68 -9.72 -0.35
N GLY A 157 2.45 -9.44 0.11
CA GLY A 157 1.45 -10.43 0.45
C GLY A 157 1.75 -11.09 1.78
N ASN A 158 1.56 -12.39 1.78
CA ASN A 158 1.68 -13.26 2.95
C ASN A 158 3.09 -13.20 3.54
N GLY A 159 3.25 -12.53 4.68
CA GLY A 159 4.53 -12.41 5.37
C GLY A 159 4.94 -13.72 6.06
N SER A 160 6.23 -13.90 6.32
CA SER A 160 6.69 -14.92 7.28
C SER A 160 6.61 -14.35 8.69
N TYR A 161 5.75 -14.92 9.53
CA TYR A 161 5.53 -14.50 10.91
C TYR A 161 6.17 -15.52 11.84
N THR A 162 6.75 -15.09 12.96
CA THR A 162 7.37 -16.01 13.91
C THR A 162 6.62 -16.05 15.23
N HIS A 163 6.49 -17.24 15.81
CA HIS A 163 6.05 -17.42 17.20
C HIS A 163 7.00 -18.40 17.87
N ASN A 164 7.62 -17.98 18.98
CA ASN A 164 8.63 -18.77 19.69
C ASN A 164 9.75 -19.27 18.74
N GLY A 165 10.18 -18.44 17.79
CA GLY A 165 11.24 -18.78 16.82
C GLY A 165 10.82 -19.72 15.67
N SER A 166 9.55 -20.11 15.58
CA SER A 166 9.03 -20.92 14.46
C SER A 166 8.15 -20.09 13.53
N ILE A 167 8.27 -20.31 12.22
CA ILE A 167 7.37 -19.67 11.25
C ILE A 167 5.96 -20.25 11.41
N VAL A 168 4.99 -19.39 11.65
CA VAL A 168 3.57 -19.74 11.74
C VAL A 168 2.80 -19.01 10.64
N ASP A 169 1.65 -19.60 10.29
CA ASP A 169 0.81 -19.32 9.12
C ASP A 169 0.81 -17.88 8.63
N THR A 170 0.77 -17.72 7.30
CA THR A 170 1.00 -16.44 6.64
C THR A 170 -0.31 -15.69 6.48
N GLY A 171 -0.53 -14.68 7.31
CA GLY A 171 -1.60 -13.71 7.14
C GLY A 171 -1.35 -12.66 6.06
N ASP A 172 -2.41 -11.96 5.66
CA ASP A 172 -2.38 -10.89 4.66
C ASP A 172 -2.29 -9.50 5.31
N GLN A 173 -2.73 -9.39 6.57
CA GLN A 173 -2.78 -8.14 7.33
C GLN A 173 -2.33 -8.34 8.78
N PHE A 174 -1.73 -7.31 9.37
CA PHE A 174 -1.35 -7.30 10.78
C PHE A 174 -1.82 -6.02 11.47
N TRP A 175 -2.04 -6.12 12.78
CA TRP A 175 -2.48 -5.03 13.62
C TRP A 175 -1.30 -4.18 14.09
N ILE A 176 -1.49 -2.88 14.23
CA ILE A 176 -0.54 -1.96 14.85
C ILE A 176 -1.31 -1.14 15.89
N PRO A 177 -0.97 -1.30 17.19
CA PRO A 177 -1.52 -0.45 18.24
C PRO A 177 -1.20 1.03 18.00
N LYS A 178 -2.12 1.90 18.37
CA LYS A 178 -2.05 3.35 18.13
C LYS A 178 -0.73 3.97 18.60
N ASP A 179 -0.28 3.63 19.81
CA ASP A 179 0.97 4.14 20.38
C ASP A 179 2.23 3.66 19.65
N LYS A 180 2.13 2.58 18.87
CA LYS A 180 3.22 2.01 18.09
C LYS A 180 3.34 2.58 16.69
N ILE A 181 2.26 3.16 16.14
CA ILE A 181 2.24 3.77 14.81
C ILE A 181 3.45 4.71 14.58
N PRO A 182 3.71 5.73 15.41
CA PRO A 182 4.81 6.68 15.17
C PRO A 182 6.20 6.10 15.50
N LEU A 183 6.27 4.94 16.15
CA LEU A 183 7.53 4.25 16.45
C LEU A 183 8.06 3.50 15.23
N TYR A 184 7.16 2.90 14.45
CA TYR A 184 7.53 2.06 13.30
C TYR A 184 7.36 2.75 11.94
N PHE A 185 6.48 3.75 11.85
CA PHE A 185 6.19 4.45 10.60
C PHE A 185 6.56 5.93 10.71
N ASN A 186 7.03 6.51 9.61
CA ASN A 186 7.42 7.91 9.55
C ASN A 186 6.28 8.76 9.01
N ASP A 187 5.79 8.39 7.84
CA ASP A 187 4.90 9.21 7.05
C ASP A 187 3.73 8.37 6.52
N ALA A 188 2.58 9.02 6.35
CA ALA A 188 1.41 8.52 5.64
C ALA A 188 1.17 9.36 4.38
N ALA A 189 0.93 8.69 3.26
CA ALA A 189 0.39 9.27 2.04
C ALA A 189 -1.10 8.88 1.91
N ILE A 190 -1.97 9.88 1.96
CA ILE A 190 -3.43 9.73 1.88
C ILE A 190 -3.92 10.31 0.55
N SER A 191 -4.38 9.44 -0.35
CA SER A 191 -4.90 9.88 -1.65
C SER A 191 -6.26 10.57 -1.52
N ALA A 192 -6.67 11.29 -2.57
CA ALA A 192 -8.08 11.65 -2.73
C ALA A 192 -8.96 10.37 -2.85
N PRO A 193 -10.26 10.46 -2.55
CA PRO A 193 -11.21 9.37 -2.82
C PRO A 193 -11.39 9.14 -4.32
N ILE A 194 -11.88 7.95 -4.72
CA ILE A 194 -11.90 7.54 -6.13
C ILE A 194 -12.75 8.45 -7.02
N GLY A 195 -13.82 9.05 -6.49
CA GLY A 195 -14.69 9.98 -7.24
C GLY A 195 -14.00 11.28 -7.69
N GLU A 196 -12.92 11.66 -7.00
CA GLU A 196 -12.12 12.86 -7.30
C GLU A 196 -10.93 12.56 -8.22
N MET A 197 -10.57 11.29 -8.38
CA MET A 197 -9.45 10.87 -9.22
C MET A 197 -9.81 11.04 -10.70
N THR A 198 -9.03 11.82 -11.45
CA THR A 198 -9.37 12.13 -12.85
C THR A 198 -8.87 11.07 -13.83
N CYS A 199 -7.84 10.29 -13.46
CA CYS A 199 -7.31 9.22 -14.30
C CYS A 199 -7.98 7.86 -14.07
N VAL A 200 -8.77 7.71 -13.01
CA VAL A 200 -9.38 6.44 -12.59
C VAL A 200 -10.83 6.29 -13.06
N LYS A 201 -11.35 7.29 -13.81
CA LYS A 201 -12.69 7.26 -14.42
C LYS A 201 -12.72 6.50 -15.75
#